data_AF-A0A139WJT3-F1
#
_entry.id   AF-A0A139WJT3-F1
#
_cell.length_a   1.000
_cell.length_b   1.000
_cell.length_c   1.000
_cell.angle_alpha   90.00
_cell.angle_beta   90.00
_cell.angle_gamma   90.00
#
_symmetry.space_group_name_H-M   'P 1'
#
loop_
_entity.id
_entity.type
_entity.pdbx_description
1 polymer ?
#
loop_
_entity_poly.entity_id
_entity_poly.type
_entity_poly.pdbx_seq_one_letter_code
_entity_poly.pdbx_strand_id
1 'polypeptide(L)'
;MGVGLPPLEFTECMTDSPYFRENLHKHERELEKTSQQIKRIIKEVKDVLNSAKQLGSAQRSFAECLQAFTFECIGGAQTDDEQVICKSLKEFGHLINSIEDERDRMWWMMGMQ
;
A
#
# COMPACT_ATOMS: atom_id res chain seq x y z
N MET A 1 3.59 -7.96 -28.84
CA MET A 1 2.36 -7.19 -29.13
C MET A 1 1.21 -8.18 -29.09
N GLY A 2 0.24 -8.01 -28.18
CA GLY A 2 -0.90 -8.92 -28.11
C GLY A 2 -1.78 -8.73 -29.34
N VAL A 3 -2.02 -9.79 -30.10
CA VAL A 3 -3.00 -9.79 -31.19
C VAL A 3 -4.37 -9.63 -30.53
N GLY A 4 -5.07 -8.52 -30.84
CA GLY A 4 -6.40 -8.25 -30.32
C GLY A 4 -7.42 -9.27 -30.83
N LEU A 5 -8.51 -9.46 -30.08
CA LEU A 5 -9.64 -10.24 -30.55
C LEU A 5 -10.33 -9.51 -31.72
N PRO A 6 -10.80 -10.23 -32.76
CA PRO A 6 -11.53 -9.61 -33.86
C PRO A 6 -12.87 -9.04 -33.36
N PRO A 7 -13.38 -7.94 -33.94
CA PRO A 7 -14.65 -7.36 -33.52
C PRO A 7 -15.81 -8.34 -33.70
N LEU A 8 -16.83 -8.23 -32.83
CA LEU A 8 -18.10 -8.96 -32.97
C LEU A 8 -19.06 -8.14 -33.82
N GLU A 9 -19.50 -8.70 -34.95
CA GLU A 9 -20.42 -8.03 -35.87
C GLU A 9 -21.89 -8.35 -35.52
N PHE A 10 -22.72 -7.32 -35.41
CA PHE A 10 -24.15 -7.49 -35.10
C PHE A 10 -24.93 -8.25 -36.17
N THR A 11 -24.48 -8.18 -37.43
CA THR A 11 -25.08 -8.90 -38.54
C THR A 11 -24.85 -10.41 -38.45
N GLU A 12 -23.69 -10.84 -37.94
CA GLU A 12 -23.35 -12.25 -37.73
C GLU A 12 -24.08 -12.85 -36.52
N CYS A 13 -24.48 -12.01 -35.56
CA CYS A 13 -25.34 -12.44 -34.46
C CYS A 13 -26.72 -12.92 -34.96
N MET A 14 -27.26 -12.33 -36.03
CA MET A 14 -28.57 -12.74 -36.57
C MET A 14 -28.54 -14.13 -37.21
N THR A 15 -27.40 -14.53 -37.77
CA THR A 15 -27.23 -15.84 -38.41
C THR A 15 -26.76 -16.92 -37.43
N ASP A 16 -26.33 -16.52 -36.24
CA ASP A 16 -25.90 -17.40 -35.14
C ASP A 16 -24.92 -18.49 -35.61
N SER A 17 -23.96 -18.08 -36.44
CA SER A 17 -23.03 -19.01 -37.07
C SER A 17 -22.10 -19.66 -36.02
N PRO A 18 -21.63 -20.89 -36.25
CA PRO A 18 -20.64 -21.53 -35.37
C PRO A 18 -19.38 -20.68 -35.17
N TYR A 19 -18.97 -19.94 -36.21
CA TYR A 19 -17.82 -19.03 -36.17
C TYR A 19 -18.08 -17.83 -35.22
N PHE A 20 -19.25 -17.21 -35.31
CA PHE A 20 -19.65 -16.11 -34.41
C PHE A 20 -19.67 -16.58 -32.95
N ARG A 21 -20.25 -17.75 -32.65
CA ARG A 21 -20.25 -18.32 -31.30
C ARG A 21 -18.84 -18.57 -30.77
N GLU A 22 -17.93 -19.07 -31.59
CA GLU A 22 -16.54 -19.27 -31.20
C GLU A 22 -15.85 -17.94 -30.85
N ASN A 23 -16.07 -16.90 -31.65
CA ASN A 23 -15.52 -15.56 -31.37
C ASN A 23 -16.13 -14.94 -30.12
N LEU A 24 -17.44 -15.10 -29.90
CA LEU A 24 -18.12 -14.68 -28.68
C LEU A 24 -17.53 -15.36 -27.45
N HIS A 25 -17.33 -16.68 -27.49
CA HIS A 25 -16.70 -17.42 -26.39
C HIS A 25 -15.25 -16.98 -26.12
N LYS A 26 -14.49 -16.58 -27.14
CA LYS A 26 -13.15 -15.99 -26.95
C LYS A 26 -13.24 -14.67 -26.18
N HIS A 27 -14.22 -13.82 -26.50
CA HIS A 27 -14.45 -12.55 -25.80
C HIS A 27 -14.88 -12.78 -24.34
N GLU A 28 -15.83 -13.68 -24.10
CA GLU A 28 -16.26 -14.05 -22.75
C GLU A 28 -15.09 -14.56 -21.92
N ARG A 29 -14.22 -15.39 -22.50
CA ARG A 29 -13.04 -15.91 -21.83
C ARG A 29 -12.03 -14.81 -21.48
N GLU A 30 -11.77 -13.87 -22.39
CA GLU A 30 -10.88 -12.74 -22.10
C GLU A 30 -11.47 -11.77 -21.07
N LEU A 31 -12.79 -11.55 -21.10
CA LEU A 31 -13.49 -10.78 -20.07
C LEU A 31 -13.35 -11.42 -18.69
N GLU A 32 -13.56 -12.75 -18.59
CA GLU A 32 -13.41 -13.48 -17.33
C GLU A 32 -11.95 -13.44 -16.82
N LYS A 33 -10.96 -13.62 -17.70
CA LYS A 33 -9.55 -13.46 -17.34
C LYS A 33 -9.24 -12.07 -16.82
N THR A 34 -9.73 -11.03 -17.51
CA THR A 34 -9.52 -9.64 -17.11
C THR A 34 -10.19 -9.33 -15.77
N SER A 35 -11.40 -9.84 -15.53
CA SER A 35 -12.10 -9.76 -14.24
C SER A 35 -11.29 -10.40 -13.11
N GLN A 36 -10.71 -11.58 -13.35
CA GLN A 36 -9.84 -12.26 -12.38
C GLN A 36 -8.56 -11.48 -12.11
N GLN A 37 -7.92 -10.92 -13.15
CA GLN A 37 -6.73 -10.07 -13.01
C GLN A 37 -7.02 -8.81 -12.20
N ILE A 38 -8.14 -8.12 -12.47
CA ILE A 38 -8.56 -6.94 -11.71
C ILE A 38 -8.81 -7.30 -10.23
N LYS A 39 -9.53 -8.40 -9.97
CA LYS A 39 -9.77 -8.88 -8.59
C LYS A 39 -8.46 -9.16 -7.85
N ARG A 40 -7.47 -9.75 -8.55
CA ARG A 40 -6.15 -9.98 -7.98
C ARG A 40 -5.45 -8.65 -7.67
N ILE A 41 -5.41 -7.70 -8.60
CA ILE A 41 -4.80 -6.38 -8.37
C ILE A 41 -5.42 -5.70 -7.15
N ILE A 42 -6.76 -5.73 -7.02
CA ILE A 42 -7.46 -5.18 -5.85
C ILE A 42 -6.99 -5.85 -4.56
N LYS A 43 -6.82 -7.18 -4.56
CA LYS A 43 -6.32 -7.91 -3.39
C LYS A 43 -4.90 -7.47 -3.04
N GLU A 44 -3.98 -7.47 -4.01
CA GLU A 44 -2.58 -7.10 -3.78
C GLU A 44 -2.47 -5.65 -3.26
N VAL A 45 -3.27 -4.71 -3.79
CA VAL A 45 -3.33 -3.33 -3.28
C VAL A 45 -3.77 -3.29 -1.82
N LYS A 46 -4.80 -4.06 -1.44
CA LYS A 46 -5.25 -4.14 -0.04
C LYS A 46 -4.17 -4.71 0.88
N ASP A 47 -3.46 -5.74 0.44
CA ASP A 47 -2.41 -6.38 1.22
C ASP A 47 -1.21 -5.43 1.41
N VAL A 48 -0.84 -4.66 0.39
CA VAL A 48 0.18 -3.60 0.48
C VAL A 48 -0.24 -2.51 1.46
N LEU A 49 -1.49 -2.03 1.40
CA LEU A 49 -1.98 -1.01 2.32
C LEU A 49 -1.97 -1.48 3.77
N ASN A 50 -2.40 -2.71 4.04
CA ASN A 50 -2.36 -3.28 5.37
C ASN A 50 -0.92 -3.40 5.90
N SER A 51 0.02 -3.82 5.05
CA SER A 51 1.43 -3.91 5.43
C SER A 51 2.02 -2.53 5.73
N ALA A 52 1.67 -1.51 4.94
CA ALA A 52 2.10 -0.14 5.15
C ALA A 52 1.53 0.45 6.47
N LYS A 53 0.27 0.15 6.81
CA LYS A 53 -0.34 0.52 8.11
C LYS A 53 0.40 -0.12 9.28
N GLN A 54 0.75 -1.40 9.18
CA GLN A 54 1.53 -2.09 10.21
C GLN A 54 2.93 -1.49 10.37
N LEU A 55 3.58 -1.16 9.25
CA LEU A 55 4.87 -0.47 9.27
C LEU A 55 4.77 0.89 9.98
N GLY A 56 3.76 1.69 9.66
CA GLY A 56 3.55 2.98 10.33
C GLY A 56 3.32 2.85 11.84
N SER A 57 2.54 1.85 12.26
CA SER A 57 2.38 1.53 13.69
C SER A 57 3.70 1.14 14.36
N ALA A 58 4.52 0.31 13.70
CA ALA A 58 5.82 -0.10 14.23
C ALA A 58 6.79 1.09 14.32
N GLN A 59 6.78 1.98 13.34
CA GLN A 59 7.60 3.20 13.33
C GLN A 59 7.21 4.15 14.47
N ARG A 60 5.92 4.32 14.74
CA ARG A 60 5.44 5.12 15.89
C ARG A 60 5.87 4.53 17.23
N SER A 61 5.74 3.22 17.41
CA SER A 61 6.23 2.55 18.64
C SER A 61 7.75 2.68 18.80
N PHE A 62 8.51 2.60 17.70
CA PHE A 62 9.94 2.86 17.73
C PHE A 62 10.26 4.31 18.11
N ALA A 63 9.51 5.28 17.57
CA ALA A 63 9.63 6.69 17.95
C ALA A 63 9.35 6.95 19.44
N GLU A 64 8.36 6.26 20.02
CA GLU A 64 8.08 6.29 21.45
C GLU A 64 9.25 5.75 22.27
N CYS A 65 9.83 4.60 21.87
CA CYS A 65 11.02 4.05 22.53
C CYS A 65 12.20 5.03 22.51
N LEU A 66 12.42 5.73 21.39
CA LEU A 66 13.47 6.74 21.27
C LEU A 66 13.21 7.95 22.17
N GLN A 67 11.97 8.43 22.23
CA GLN A 67 11.59 9.58 23.04
C GLN A 67 11.61 9.28 24.54
N ALA A 68 11.32 8.03 24.92
CA ALA A 68 11.37 7.54 26.29
C ALA A 68 12.79 7.21 26.76
N PHE A 69 13.80 7.18 25.88
CA PHE A 69 15.17 6.85 26.25
C PHE A 69 15.75 7.89 27.21
N THR A 70 16.25 7.41 28.35
CA THR A 70 16.97 8.22 29.34
C THR A 70 18.11 7.38 29.91
N PHE A 71 19.26 7.97 30.17
CA PHE A 71 20.33 7.29 30.89
C PHE A 71 19.99 7.13 32.37
N GLU A 72 20.21 5.94 32.92
CA GLU A 72 20.22 5.73 34.37
C GLU A 72 21.47 6.36 34.98
N CYS A 73 21.30 7.41 35.75
CA CYS A 73 22.42 8.17 36.32
C CYS A 73 22.77 7.67 37.71
N ILE A 74 24.02 7.24 37.91
CA ILE A 74 24.57 6.97 39.23
C ILE A 74 25.03 8.31 39.82
N GLY A 75 24.38 8.77 40.90
CA GLY A 75 24.77 10.01 41.61
C GLY A 75 23.98 11.28 41.26
N GLY A 76 22.89 11.17 40.49
CA GLY A 76 21.87 12.23 40.38
C GLY A 76 22.09 13.32 39.33
N ALA A 77 23.13 13.22 38.48
CA ALA A 77 23.35 14.15 37.38
C ALA A 77 23.74 13.41 36.08
N GLN A 78 23.22 13.88 34.96
CA GLN A 78 23.67 13.49 33.61
C GLN A 78 24.88 14.32 33.20
N THR A 79 25.84 13.69 32.53
CA THR A 79 26.90 14.38 31.78
C THR A 79 26.32 15.16 30.60
N ASP A 80 27.06 16.15 30.10
CA ASP A 80 26.63 16.93 28.94
C ASP A 80 26.42 16.05 27.69
N ASP A 81 27.28 15.06 27.48
CA ASP A 81 27.17 14.11 26.37
C ASP A 81 25.91 13.26 26.47
N GLU A 82 25.57 12.75 27.66
CA GLU A 82 24.33 12.00 27.90
C GLU A 82 23.08 12.84 27.62
N GLN A 83 23.09 14.12 28.01
CA GLN A 83 22.00 15.04 27.71
C GLN A 83 21.86 15.27 26.20
N VAL A 84 22.98 15.43 25.48
CA VAL A 84 22.98 15.60 24.02
C VAL A 84 22.44 14.36 23.32
N ILE A 85 22.84 13.17 23.75
CA ILE A 85 22.34 11.90 23.18
C ILE A 85 20.84 11.76 23.44
N CYS A 86 20.36 11.97 24.67
CA CYS A 86 18.92 11.91 24.99
C CYS A 86 18.09 12.89 24.15
N LYS A 87 18.57 14.13 23.99
CA LYS A 87 17.89 15.12 23.13
C LYS A 87 17.88 14.68 21.67
N SER A 88 19.00 14.18 21.16
CA SER A 88 19.11 13.71 19.77
C SER A 88 18.14 12.58 19.46
N LEU A 89 17.97 11.62 20.39
CA LEU A 89 17.02 10.52 20.23
C LEU A 89 15.56 11.00 20.29
N LYS A 90 15.24 11.95 21.16
CA LYS A 90 13.91 12.59 21.20
C LYS A 90 13.57 13.28 19.88
N GLU A 91 14.50 14.09 19.35
CA GLU A 91 14.32 14.75 18.06
C GLU A 91 14.14 13.73 16.92
N PHE A 92 14.90 12.64 16.93
CA PHE A 92 14.74 11.59 15.94
C PHE A 92 13.36 10.92 16.01
N GLY A 93 12.84 10.68 17.22
CA GLY A 93 11.48 10.20 17.41
C GLY A 93 10.42 11.19 16.89
N HIS A 94 10.59 12.49 17.12
CA HIS A 94 9.69 13.51 16.58
C HIS A 94 9.68 13.55 15.05
N LEU A 95 10.84 13.40 14.42
CA LEU A 95 10.95 13.32 12.96
C LEU A 95 10.21 12.09 12.40
N ILE A 96 10.35 10.93 13.03
CA ILE A 96 9.62 9.72 12.62
C ILE A 96 8.11 9.95 12.71
N ASN A 97 7.62 10.48 13.83
CA ASN A 97 6.18 10.78 13.98
C ASN A 97 5.68 11.76 12.92
N SER A 98 6.45 12.79 12.60
CA SER A 98 6.09 13.76 11.56
C SER A 98 5.97 13.11 10.17
N ILE A 99 6.87 12.17 9.84
CA ILE A 99 6.80 11.41 8.58
C ILE A 99 5.55 10.54 8.54
N GLU A 100 5.22 9.86 9.64
CA GLU A 100 4.02 9.01 9.70
C GLU A 100 2.73 9.83 9.65
N ASP A 101 2.70 11.03 10.21
CA ASP A 101 1.56 11.93 10.12
C ASP A 101 1.31 12.42 8.69
N GLU A 102 2.38 12.76 7.94
CA GLU A 102 2.24 13.09 6.52
C GLU A 102 1.84 11.87 5.67
N ARG A 103 2.27 10.67 6.05
CA ARG A 103 1.84 9.43 5.40
C ARG A 103 0.34 9.19 5.60
N ASP A 104 -0.16 9.38 6.81
CA ASP A 104 -1.60 9.25 7.12
C ASP A 104 -2.43 10.28 6.35
N ARG A 105 -1.93 11.52 6.20
CA ARG A 105 -2.57 12.55 5.36
C ARG A 105 -2.63 12.14 3.90
N MET A 106 -1.54 11.58 3.37
CA MET A 106 -1.50 11.07 1.99
C MET A 106 -2.53 9.97 1.76
N TRP A 107 -2.64 9.01 2.70
CA TRP A 107 -3.64 7.95 2.63
C TRP A 107 -5.06 8.51 2.65
N TRP A 108 -5.32 9.50 3.51
CA TRP A 108 -6.60 10.18 3.57
C TRP A 108 -6.96 10.86 2.23
N MET A 109 -6.01 11.58 1.62
CA MET A 109 -6.20 12.23 0.33
C MET A 109 -6.46 11.24 -0.81
N MET A 110 -5.89 10.03 -0.73
CA MET A 110 -6.10 8.96 -1.70
C MET A 110 -7.40 8.16 -1.47
N GLY A 111 -8.18 8.49 -0.43
CA GLY A 111 -9.39 7.75 -0.07
C GLY A 111 -9.11 6.33 0.44
N MET A 112 -7.92 6.08 0.95
CA MET A 112 -7.46 4.79 1.46
C MET A 112 -7.76 4.68 2.96
N GLN A 113 -9.02 4.40 3.31
CA GLN A 113 -9.42 4.08 4.70
C GLN A 113 -9.19 2.62 5.06
#